data_AF-A0A251X4A9-F1
#
_entry.id   AF-A0A251X4A9-F1
#
_cell.length_a   1.000
_cell.length_b   1.000
_cell.length_c   1.000
_cell.angle_alpha   90.00
_cell.angle_beta   90.00
_cell.angle_gamma   90.00
#
_symmetry.space_group_name_H-M   'P 1'
#
loop_
_entity.id
_entity.type
_entity.pdbx_description
1 polymer ?
#
loop_
_entity_poly.entity_id
_entity_poly.type
_entity_poly.pdbx_seq_one_letter_code
_entity_poly.pdbx_strand_id
1 'polypeptide(L)' 'MHLNIDDQQLKELLKQAFFELMQERQNDIVDLMWEVMEDKALGQAIIEGREGDFVDEEEIFSVLREQI' A
#
# COMPACT_ATOMS: atom_id res chain seq x y z
N MET A 1 30.00 27.35 -21.28
CA MET A 1 28.86 26.68 -21.93
C MET A 1 27.61 27.40 -21.43
N HIS A 2 26.92 28.17 -22.27
CA HIS A 2 25.64 28.77 -21.90
C HIS A 2 24.55 27.75 -22.25
N LEU A 3 23.85 27.21 -21.24
CA LEU A 3 22.63 26.44 -21.47
C LEU A 3 21.53 27.44 -21.83
N ASN A 4 21.17 27.53 -23.11
CA ASN A 4 19.92 28.13 -23.54
C ASN A 4 18.88 27.00 -23.59
N ILE A 5 18.29 26.69 -22.43
CA ILE A 5 17.12 25.81 -22.33
C ILE A 5 15.90 26.72 -22.25
N ASP A 6 14.91 26.49 -23.12
CA ASP A 6 13.62 27.15 -23.01
C ASP A 6 12.70 26.45 -21.99
N ASP A 7 11.62 27.12 -21.60
CA ASP A 7 10.69 26.63 -20.58
C ASP A 7 10.06 25.27 -20.95
N GLN A 8 9.87 25.00 -22.25
CA GLN A 8 9.28 23.76 -22.71
C GLN A 8 10.28 22.60 -22.57
N GLN A 9 11.52 22.81 -22.99
CA GLN A 9 12.61 21.85 -22.81
C GLN A 9 12.88 21.56 -21.33
N LEU A 10 12.85 22.58 -20.47
CA LEU A 10 12.99 22.39 -19.03
C LEU A 10 11.87 21.52 -18.46
N LYS A 11 10.63 21.78 -18.87
CA LYS A 11 9.45 21.02 -18.43
C LYS A 11 9.52 19.55 -18.87
N GLU A 12 10.01 19.29 -20.07
CA GLU A 12 10.20 17.93 -20.57
C GLU A 12 11.25 17.17 -19.75
N LEU A 13 12.39 17.80 -19.48
CA LEU A 13 13.45 17.22 -18.65
C LEU A 13 12.98 16.92 -17.22
N LEU A 14 12.22 17.82 -16.60
CA LEU A 14 11.68 17.61 -15.26
C LEU A 14 10.68 16.44 -15.22
N LYS A 15 9.80 16.34 -16.23
CA LYS A 15 8.88 15.21 -16.34
C LYS A 15 9.61 13.90 -16.51
N GLN A 16 10.66 13.87 -17.33
CA GLN A 16 11.45 12.68 -17.55
C GLN A 16 12.17 12.26 -16.26
N ALA A 17 12.86 13.18 -15.58
CA ALA A 17 13.52 12.90 -14.32
C ALA A 17 12.55 12.42 -13.24
N PHE A 18 11.35 13.01 -13.17
CA PHE A 18 10.31 12.56 -12.25
C PHE A 18 9.83 11.14 -12.59
N PHE A 19 9.60 10.86 -13.88
CA PHE A 19 9.16 9.55 -14.32
C PHE A 19 10.21 8.47 -14.06
N GLU A 20 11.49 8.76 -14.34
CA GLU A 20 12.62 7.87 -14.04
C GLU A 20 12.69 7.58 -12.53
N LEU A 21 12.60 8.62 -11.69
CA LEU A 21 12.59 8.45 -10.23
C LEU A 21 11.43 7.56 -9.76
N MET A 22 10.23 7.71 -10.33
CA MET A 22 9.09 6.85 -10.00
C MET A 22 9.29 5.39 -10.43
N GLN A 23 9.99 5.14 -11.54
CA GLN A 23 10.33 3.79 -11.97
C GLN A 23 11.40 3.16 -11.08
N GLU A 24 12.45 3.91 -10.75
CA GLU A 24 13.53 3.46 -9.86
C GLU A 24 12.99 3.12 -8.46
N ARG A 25 11.97 3.84 -8.00
CA ARG A 25 11.32 3.69 -6.69
C ARG A 25 10.02 2.90 -6.77
N GLN A 26 9.76 2.16 -7.86
CA GLN A 26 8.50 1.46 -8.06
C GLN A 26 8.19 0.50 -6.91
N ASN A 27 9.18 -0.27 -6.43
CA ASN A 27 8.99 -1.20 -5.33
C ASN A 27 8.63 -0.46 -4.04
N ASP A 28 9.39 0.59 -3.69
CA ASP A 28 9.12 1.43 -2.51
C ASP A 28 7.69 2.01 -2.55
N ILE A 29 7.19 2.39 -3.73
CA ILE A 29 5.82 2.88 -3.92
C ILE A 29 4.79 1.77 -3.74
N VAL A 30 5.04 0.59 -4.31
CA VAL A 30 4.14 -0.57 -4.18
C VAL A 30 4.05 -1.00 -2.71
N ASP A 31 5.18 -1.08 -2.02
CA ASP A 31 5.24 -1.45 -0.61
C ASP A 31 4.48 -0.45 0.25
N LEU A 32 4.68 0.86 0.03
CA LEU A 32 3.91 1.90 0.72
C LEU A 32 2.39 1.76 0.49
N MET A 33 1.97 1.46 -0.75
CA MET A 33 0.54 1.25 -1.03
C MET A 33 0.02 0.00 -0.35
N TRP A 34 0.81 -1.07 -0.30
CA TRP A 34 0.46 -2.29 0.40
C TRP A 34 0.25 -2.03 1.90
N GLU A 35 1.21 -1.37 2.56
CA GLU A 35 1.14 -1.02 3.98
C GLU A 35 -0.12 -0.19 4.30
N VAL A 36 -0.41 0.84 3.50
CA VAL A 36 -1.60 1.68 3.72
C VAL A 36 -2.89 0.88 3.57
N MET A 37 -2.96 -0.04 2.60
CA MET A 37 -4.12 -0.91 2.44
C MET A 37 -4.26 -1.89 3.60
N GLU A 38 -3.15 -2.49 4.06
CA GLU A 38 -3.11 -3.41 5.19
C GLU A 38 -3.56 -2.73 6.49
N ASP A 39 -2.99 -1.56 6.82
CA ASP A 39 -3.34 -0.79 8.02
C ASP A 39 -4.83 -0.44 8.04
N LYS A 40 -5.37 -0.02 6.88
CA LYS A 40 -6.79 0.30 6.75
C LYS A 40 -7.67 -0.94 6.92
N ALA A 41 -7.31 -2.04 6.25
CA ALA A 41 -8.06 -3.28 6.31
C ALA A 41 -8.07 -3.87 7.72
N LEU A 42 -6.92 -3.86 8.40
CA LEU A 42 -6.79 -4.34 9.77
C LEU A 42 -7.58 -3.47 10.74
N GLY A 43 -7.50 -2.14 10.60
CA GLY A 43 -8.28 -1.21 11.40
C GLY A 43 -9.79 -1.47 11.26
N GLN A 44 -10.25 -1.72 10.04
CA GLN A 44 -11.65 -2.07 9.77
C GLN A 44 -12.03 -3.42 10.40
N ALA A 45 -11.20 -4.45 10.24
CA ALA A 45 -11.43 -5.78 10.82
C ALA A 45 -11.53 -5.74 12.35
N ILE A 46 -10.74 -4.89 13.02
CA ILE A 46 -10.83 -4.68 14.47
C ILE A 46 -12.15 -4.04 14.86
N ILE A 47 -12.64 -3.06 14.09
CA ILE A 47 -13.93 -2.42 14.37
C ILE A 47 -15.06 -3.44 14.19
N GLU A 48 -15.07 -4.17 13.09
CA GLU A 48 -16.06 -5.22 12.80
C GLU A 48 -16.05 -6.31 13.87
N GLY A 49 -14.87 -6.76 14.30
CA GLY A 49 -14.73 -7.76 15.35
C GLY A 49 -15.24 -7.30 16.73
N ARG A 50 -15.30 -6.00 17.00
CA ARG A 50 -15.88 -5.46 18.25
C ARG A 50 -17.41 -5.44 18.25
N GLU A 51 -18.03 -5.45 17.08
CA GLU A 51 -19.49 -5.50 16.95
C GLU A 51 -20.03 -6.94 16.99
N GLY A 52 -19.16 -7.94 16.80
CA GLY A 52 -19.50 -9.36 16.89
C GLY A 52 -19.55 -9.90 18.32
N ASP A 53 -20.16 -11.08 18.48
CA ASP A 53 -20.16 -11.81 19.73
C ASP A 53 -18.78 -12.43 20.01
N PHE A 54 -18.40 -12.47 21.29
CA PHE A 54 -17.23 -13.23 21.71
C PHE A 54 -17.54 -14.72 21.60
N VAL A 55 -16.71 -15.44 20.84
CA VAL A 55 -16.72 -16.91 20.78
C VAL A 55 -15.75 -17.47 21.80
N ASP A 56 -16.05 -18.65 22.33
CA ASP A 56 -15.13 -19.36 23.22
C ASP A 56 -14.02 -20.08 22.43
N GLU A 57 -12.96 -20.43 23.14
CA GLU A 57 -11.80 -21.11 22.57
C GLU A 57 -12.16 -22.48 21.98
N GLU A 58 -13.14 -23.18 22.55
CA GLU A 58 -13.55 -24.52 22.11
C GLU A 58 -14.25 -24.46 20.74
N GLU A 59 -15.07 -23.42 20.52
CA GLU A 59 -15.69 -23.10 19.23
C GLU A 59 -14.64 -22.75 18.16
N ILE A 60 -13.61 -21.97 18.50
CA ILE A 60 -12.52 -21.68 17.56
C ILE A 60 -11.82 -22.98 17.13
N PHE A 61 -11.48 -23.85 18.08
CA PHE A 61 -10.79 -25.09 17.77
C PHE A 61 -11.67 -26.13 17.07
N SER A 62 -13.00 -26.09 17.24
CA SER A 62 -13.90 -26.98 16.50
C SER A 62 -13.84 -26.67 15.01
N VAL A 63 -13.95 -25.41 14.62
CA VAL A 63 -13.88 -24.95 13.22
C VAL A 63 -12.52 -25.28 12.59
N LEU A 64 -11.41 -25.06 13.31
CA LEU A 64 -10.07 -25.34 12.78
C LEU A 64 -9.84 -26.85 12.53
N ARG A 65 -10.42 -27.72 13.36
CA ARG A 65 -10.33 -29.18 13.16
C ARG A 65 -11.15 -29.66 11.97
N GLU A 66 -12.21 -28.96 11.59
CA GLU A 66 -13.04 -29.30 10.43
C GLU A 66 -12.37 -28.94 9.09
N GLN A 67 -11.33 -28.10 9.10
CA GLN A 67 -10.60 -27.68 7.90
C GLN A 67 -9.33 -28.51 7.61
N ILE A 68 -8.98 -29.46 8.49
CA ILE A 68 -7.82 -30.37 8.37
C ILE A 68 -8.30 -31.78 8.03
#